data_AF-A0A7C3QAE4-F1
#
_entry.id   AF-A0A7C3QAE4-F1
#
_cell.length_a   1.000
_cell.length_b   1.000
_cell.length_c   1.000
_cell.angle_alpha   90.00
_cell.angle_beta   90.00
_cell.angle_gamma   90.00
#
_symmetry.space_group_name_H-M   'P 1'
#
loop_
_entity.id
_entity.type
_entity.pdbx_description
1 polymer ?
#
loop_
_entity_poly.entity_id
_entity_poly.type
_entity_poly.pdbx_seq_one_letter_code
_entity_poly.pdbx_strand_id
1 'polypeptide(L)'
;MSGVIRGTCHALFAHDLALAINLDEAERILAPRPESTEQREGIRGTRRSPKYFQFKPSPLRITTAASPMDIGTHKTAHAVDAVLYDFGAVSITYSIPFECPLENLLHLSNALYDNATLLADARTRAERLAQTIASALKRPHLSPLVEDYVIFHFELPAANVAEADSHHSPSSFIEEHRALLAQILRAESGQLSPQEIDEATASRTSYGPTDAAIVDWNGAILLDPDPQDAHMALEFANVELLEMRHLDDRLDAALDEAYDVLERDARATDSTRWRPFSRPFTADLRRVSQLQMESALLFEGVNNAIKLLGDQYLARVYRHAAQRLHLPEWDASILRKLATLESIYEKLSDRQTNRRMETLEWIIIALIAFEIAMSVIDRVRG
;
A
#
# COMPACT_ATOMS: atom_id res chain seq x y z
N MET A 1 42.03 1.28 5.61
CA MET A 1 41.53 1.09 4.23
C MET A 1 40.22 0.36 4.38
N SER A 2 39.10 1.04 4.14
CA SER A 2 37.76 0.41 4.18
C SER A 2 37.73 -0.71 3.14
N GLY A 3 37.32 -1.92 3.54
CA GLY A 3 37.17 -3.04 2.62
C GLY A 3 36.12 -2.74 1.55
N VAL A 4 36.30 -3.31 0.36
CA VAL A 4 35.28 -3.25 -0.69
C VAL A 4 34.13 -4.16 -0.28
N ILE A 5 32.90 -3.63 -0.28
CA ILE A 5 31.67 -4.38 -0.08
C ILE A 5 30.98 -4.61 -1.41
N ARG A 6 30.41 -5.80 -1.56
CA ARG A 6 29.62 -6.20 -2.73
C ARG A 6 28.18 -6.43 -2.32
N GLY A 7 27.26 -6.17 -3.24
CA GLY A 7 25.86 -6.44 -3.02
C GLY A 7 24.97 -5.84 -4.08
N THR A 8 23.68 -5.77 -3.76
CA THR A 8 22.67 -5.17 -4.64
C THR A 8 21.80 -4.23 -3.84
N CYS A 9 21.62 -3.02 -4.34
CA CYS A 9 20.63 -2.08 -3.84
C CYS A 9 19.35 -2.21 -4.68
N HIS A 10 18.20 -2.37 -4.03
CA HIS A 10 16.90 -2.43 -4.69
C HIS A 10 16.15 -1.15 -4.38
N ALA A 11 15.82 -0.39 -5.42
CA ALA A 11 14.94 0.78 -5.31
C ALA A 11 13.52 0.36 -5.75
N LEU A 12 12.57 0.41 -4.82
CA LEU A 12 11.20 -0.02 -4.98
C LEU A 12 10.30 1.20 -5.13
N PHE A 13 9.31 1.12 -6.01
CA PHE A 13 8.28 2.14 -6.21
C PHE A 13 6.91 1.47 -6.28
N ALA A 14 6.08 1.69 -5.27
CA ALA A 14 4.74 1.15 -5.20
C ALA A 14 3.72 2.13 -5.82
N HIS A 15 2.88 1.62 -6.71
CA HIS A 15 1.79 2.37 -7.35
C HIS A 15 0.47 1.61 -7.22
N ASP A 16 -0.62 2.34 -7.05
CA ASP A 16 -1.97 1.79 -7.05
C ASP A 16 -2.62 1.96 -8.45
N LEU A 17 -3.07 0.84 -9.03
CA LEU A 17 -3.54 0.74 -10.42
C LEU A 17 -5.05 0.53 -10.54
N ALA A 18 -5.72 0.05 -9.50
CA ALA A 18 -7.11 -0.39 -9.56
C ALA A 18 -7.64 -0.72 -8.16
N LEU A 19 -8.96 -0.77 -7.98
CA LEU A 19 -9.51 -1.29 -6.71
C LEU A 19 -9.13 -2.77 -6.44
N ALA A 20 -8.92 -3.54 -7.51
CA ALA A 20 -8.44 -4.92 -7.41
C ALA A 20 -7.92 -5.40 -8.77
N ILE A 21 -7.03 -6.40 -8.74
CA ILE A 21 -6.45 -7.05 -9.91
C ILE A 21 -6.79 -8.55 -9.87
N ASN A 22 -7.38 -9.05 -10.95
CA ASN A 22 -7.49 -10.49 -11.16
C ASN A 22 -6.13 -11.06 -11.60
N LEU A 23 -5.33 -11.54 -10.65
CA LEU A 23 -3.97 -12.03 -10.90
C LEU A 23 -3.93 -13.21 -11.89
N ASP A 24 -4.93 -14.11 -11.87
CA ASP A 24 -5.00 -15.24 -12.81
C ASP A 24 -5.29 -14.78 -14.25
N GLU A 25 -6.11 -13.75 -14.44
CA GLU A 25 -6.33 -13.13 -15.75
C GLU A 25 -5.09 -12.35 -16.21
N ALA A 26 -4.49 -11.55 -15.31
CA ALA A 26 -3.28 -10.79 -15.60
C ALA A 26 -2.14 -11.70 -16.09
N GLU A 27 -1.92 -12.84 -15.41
CA GLU A 27 -0.92 -13.81 -15.84
C GLU A 27 -1.24 -14.45 -17.19
N ARG A 28 -2.51 -14.78 -17.47
CA ARG A 28 -2.91 -15.30 -18.78
C ARG A 28 -2.64 -14.30 -19.90
N ILE A 29 -2.83 -12.99 -19.65
CA ILE A 29 -2.55 -11.92 -20.61
C ILE A 29 -1.04 -11.77 -20.85
N LEU A 30 -0.26 -11.85 -19.77
CA LEU A 30 1.18 -11.62 -19.77
C LEU A 30 1.99 -12.87 -20.14
N ALA A 31 1.36 -14.05 -20.17
CA ALA A 31 1.98 -15.28 -20.61
C ALA A 31 2.53 -15.10 -22.05
N PRO A 32 3.76 -15.57 -22.32
CA PRO A 32 4.37 -15.43 -23.63
C PRO A 32 3.49 -16.08 -24.70
N ARG A 33 3.07 -15.30 -25.72
CA ARG A 33 2.32 -15.82 -26.87
C ARG A 33 3.23 -16.69 -27.77
N PRO A 34 2.77 -17.84 -28.27
CA PRO A 34 3.58 -18.76 -29.05
C PRO A 34 3.90 -18.31 -30.50
N GLU A 35 3.39 -17.18 -31.01
CA GLU A 35 3.40 -16.88 -32.46
C GLU A 35 4.31 -15.72 -32.94
N SER A 36 5.17 -15.14 -32.10
CA SER A 36 6.09 -14.07 -32.56
C SER A 36 7.53 -14.37 -32.15
N THR A 37 8.22 -15.16 -32.98
CA THR A 37 9.58 -15.68 -32.76
C THR A 37 10.70 -14.66 -33.07
N GLU A 38 10.39 -13.40 -33.38
CA GLU A 38 11.42 -12.39 -33.65
C GLU A 38 11.10 -11.10 -32.89
N GLN A 39 11.89 -10.78 -31.86
CA GLN A 39 11.90 -9.51 -31.09
C GLN A 39 10.90 -9.29 -29.92
N ARG A 40 10.70 -10.28 -29.04
CA ARG A 40 10.21 -9.97 -27.67
C ARG A 40 11.09 -10.62 -26.62
N GLU A 41 12.05 -9.85 -26.11
CA GLU A 41 12.86 -10.22 -24.96
C GLU A 41 12.02 -10.19 -23.68
N GLY A 42 11.31 -11.30 -23.46
CA GLY A 42 11.22 -11.98 -22.16
C GLY A 42 10.47 -11.29 -21.03
N ILE A 43 9.15 -11.15 -21.12
CA ILE A 43 8.27 -11.15 -19.95
C ILE A 43 8.31 -12.58 -19.38
N ARG A 44 9.08 -12.82 -18.31
CA ARG A 44 9.04 -14.08 -17.56
C ARG A 44 8.15 -13.90 -16.33
N GLY A 45 6.88 -14.30 -16.44
CA GLY A 45 6.01 -14.44 -15.27
C GLY A 45 6.45 -15.63 -14.44
N THR A 46 6.85 -15.43 -13.19
CA THR A 46 7.20 -16.53 -12.28
C THR A 46 6.39 -16.40 -10.99
N ARG A 47 5.49 -17.35 -10.73
CA ARG A 47 4.78 -17.50 -9.43
C ARG A 47 5.69 -18.10 -8.34
N ARG A 48 6.96 -17.68 -8.24
CA ARG A 48 7.81 -18.16 -7.14
C ARG A 48 7.42 -17.39 -5.87
N SER A 49 6.41 -17.89 -5.17
CA SER A 49 6.20 -17.57 -3.77
C SER A 49 7.35 -18.18 -2.98
N PRO A 50 8.11 -17.39 -2.20
CA PRO A 50 9.10 -17.89 -1.28
C PRO A 50 8.49 -18.92 -0.31
N LYS A 51 9.34 -19.80 0.24
CA LYS A 51 8.86 -21.01 0.94
C LYS A 51 8.01 -20.70 2.18
N TYR A 52 8.13 -19.50 2.73
CA TYR A 52 7.61 -19.14 4.04
C TYR A 52 6.56 -18.01 4.04
N PHE A 53 6.27 -17.40 2.89
CA PHE A 53 5.20 -16.42 2.73
C PHE A 53 4.13 -16.97 1.79
N GLN A 54 2.96 -17.30 2.32
CA GLN A 54 1.88 -17.90 1.53
C GLN A 54 0.77 -16.89 1.25
N PHE A 55 1.01 -15.95 0.36
CA PHE A 55 -0.06 -15.06 -0.11
C PHE A 55 -1.22 -15.86 -0.75
N LYS A 56 -2.46 -15.43 -0.49
CA LYS A 56 -3.66 -15.96 -1.15
C LYS A 56 -4.54 -14.82 -1.68
N PRO A 57 -4.58 -14.61 -3.01
CA PRO A 57 -3.78 -15.24 -4.07
C PRO A 57 -2.30 -14.80 -4.02
N SER A 58 -1.39 -15.56 -4.63
CA SER A 58 0.04 -15.18 -4.66
C SER A 58 0.31 -14.02 -5.62
N PRO A 59 1.10 -13.00 -5.22
CA PRO A 59 1.48 -11.90 -6.08
C PRO A 59 2.12 -12.39 -7.37
N LEU A 60 1.84 -11.68 -8.45
CA LEU A 60 2.36 -12.01 -9.77
C LEU A 60 3.62 -11.19 -10.04
N ARG A 61 4.79 -11.85 -10.01
CA ARG A 61 6.08 -11.24 -10.37
C ARG A 61 6.36 -11.39 -11.86
N ILE A 62 6.76 -10.28 -12.48
CA ILE A 62 7.08 -10.14 -13.88
C ILE A 62 8.43 -9.44 -14.00
N THR A 63 9.37 -10.07 -14.70
CA THR A 63 10.65 -9.42 -15.05
C THR A 63 10.59 -8.99 -16.51
N THR A 64 10.95 -7.73 -16.79
CA THR A 64 11.02 -7.18 -18.16
C THR A 64 12.40 -6.60 -18.42
N ALA A 65 12.96 -6.85 -19.62
CA ALA A 65 14.22 -6.24 -20.03
C ALA A 65 14.15 -4.70 -20.03
N ALA A 66 15.23 -4.06 -19.61
CA ALA A 66 15.33 -2.60 -19.51
C ALA A 66 16.73 -2.11 -19.88
N SER A 67 16.81 -0.88 -20.38
CA SER A 67 18.11 -0.20 -20.54
C SER A 67 18.60 0.29 -19.17
N PRO A 68 19.88 0.08 -18.81
CA PRO A 68 20.45 0.60 -17.58
C PRO A 68 20.31 2.12 -17.47
N MET A 69 19.92 2.58 -16.29
CA MET A 69 19.79 4.00 -15.94
C MET A 69 20.92 4.38 -14.98
N ASP A 70 21.48 5.58 -15.14
CA ASP A 70 22.57 6.07 -14.31
C ASP A 70 22.04 6.56 -12.94
N ILE A 71 22.65 6.08 -11.86
CA ILE A 71 22.38 6.46 -10.47
C ILE A 71 23.71 6.85 -9.81
N GLY A 72 24.06 8.13 -9.91
CA GLY A 72 25.39 8.59 -9.52
C GLY A 72 26.49 7.87 -10.31
N THR A 73 27.36 7.14 -9.62
CA THR A 73 28.42 6.31 -10.21
C THR A 73 27.98 4.87 -10.51
N HIS A 74 26.74 4.51 -10.16
CA HIS A 74 26.18 3.18 -10.36
C HIS A 74 25.19 3.16 -11.52
N LYS A 75 24.80 1.96 -11.94
CA LYS A 75 23.77 1.76 -12.96
C LYS A 75 22.77 0.71 -12.52
N THR A 76 21.51 0.86 -12.93
CA THR A 76 20.51 -0.20 -12.77
C THR A 76 20.86 -1.42 -13.65
N ALA A 77 20.36 -2.59 -13.27
CA ALA A 77 20.48 -3.81 -14.02
C ALA A 77 19.69 -3.75 -15.35
N HIS A 78 19.98 -4.68 -16.26
CA HIS A 78 19.31 -4.81 -17.57
C HIS A 78 17.87 -5.35 -17.50
N ALA A 79 17.27 -5.36 -16.31
CA ALA A 79 15.92 -5.84 -16.08
C ALA A 79 15.27 -5.06 -14.94
N VAL A 80 13.96 -4.92 -15.02
CA VAL A 80 13.11 -4.32 -13.99
C VAL A 80 12.04 -5.35 -13.63
N ASP A 81 11.86 -5.54 -12.33
CA ASP A 81 10.81 -6.40 -11.79
C ASP A 81 9.55 -5.57 -11.50
N ALA A 82 8.39 -6.17 -11.77
CA ALA A 82 7.09 -5.67 -11.38
C ALA A 82 6.36 -6.78 -10.60
N VAL A 83 5.81 -6.45 -9.43
CA VAL A 83 5.04 -7.38 -8.60
C VAL A 83 3.64 -6.85 -8.42
N LEU A 84 2.66 -7.57 -8.95
CA LEU A 84 1.24 -7.23 -8.86
C LEU A 84 0.58 -7.90 -7.67
N TYR A 85 -0.20 -7.12 -6.93
CA TYR A 85 -1.02 -7.58 -5.80
C TYR A 85 -2.50 -7.54 -6.18
N ASP A 86 -3.29 -8.46 -5.63
CA ASP A 86 -4.70 -8.62 -5.97
C ASP A 86 -5.59 -7.47 -5.49
N PHE A 87 -5.13 -6.73 -4.49
CA PHE A 87 -5.82 -5.56 -3.96
C PHE A 87 -5.58 -4.26 -4.77
N GLY A 88 -4.84 -4.29 -5.89
CA GLY A 88 -4.74 -3.12 -6.77
C GLY A 88 -3.34 -2.62 -7.08
N ALA A 89 -2.39 -2.96 -6.21
CA ALA A 89 -1.06 -2.38 -6.24
C ALA A 89 -0.09 -3.09 -7.20
N VAL A 90 0.92 -2.34 -7.63
CA VAL A 90 2.14 -2.85 -8.26
C VAL A 90 3.38 -2.27 -7.57
N SER A 91 4.37 -3.10 -7.26
CA SER A 91 5.73 -2.66 -6.91
C SER A 91 6.64 -2.76 -8.13
N ILE A 92 7.31 -1.68 -8.50
CA ILE A 92 8.35 -1.66 -9.55
C ILE A 92 9.72 -1.59 -8.87
N THR A 93 10.59 -2.54 -9.18
CA THR A 93 11.88 -2.71 -8.48
C THR A 93 13.05 -2.63 -9.46
N TYR A 94 13.98 -1.71 -9.18
CA TYR A 94 15.25 -1.56 -9.90
C TYR A 94 16.39 -2.13 -9.05
N SER A 95 17.08 -3.14 -9.58
CA SER A 95 18.28 -3.69 -8.96
C SER A 95 19.51 -2.91 -9.40
N ILE A 96 20.33 -2.48 -8.46
CA ILE A 96 21.53 -1.67 -8.67
C ILE A 96 22.71 -2.41 -8.02
N PRO A 97 23.45 -3.23 -8.78
CA PRO A 97 24.61 -3.94 -8.26
C PRO A 97 25.71 -2.94 -7.87
N PHE A 98 26.40 -3.21 -6.77
CA PHE A 98 27.54 -2.41 -6.34
C PHE A 98 28.70 -3.28 -5.88
N GLU A 99 29.90 -2.76 -6.09
CA GLU A 99 31.16 -3.29 -5.58
C GLU A 99 32.07 -2.09 -5.31
N CYS A 100 32.02 -1.55 -4.09
CA CYS A 100 32.70 -0.30 -3.73
C CYS A 100 33.02 -0.25 -2.23
N PRO A 101 33.86 0.71 -1.78
CA PRO A 101 33.98 1.01 -0.35
C PRO A 101 32.62 1.34 0.28
N LEU A 102 32.41 0.96 1.54
CA LEU A 102 31.13 1.15 2.24
C LEU A 102 30.69 2.63 2.29
N GLU A 103 31.66 3.54 2.45
CA GLU A 103 31.44 4.99 2.47
C GLU A 103 30.79 5.53 1.17
N ASN A 104 31.02 4.88 0.04
CA ASN A 104 30.43 5.28 -1.24
C ASN A 104 28.93 4.95 -1.32
N LEU A 105 28.44 4.01 -0.50
CA LEU A 105 27.01 3.67 -0.49
C LEU A 105 26.15 4.80 0.07
N LEU A 106 26.73 5.72 0.85
CA LEU A 106 26.02 6.93 1.26
C LEU A 106 25.69 7.82 0.06
N HIS A 107 26.62 7.96 -0.89
CA HIS A 107 26.37 8.68 -2.13
C HIS A 107 25.29 8.00 -2.98
N LEU A 108 25.27 6.67 -3.01
CA LEU A 108 24.20 5.92 -3.69
C LEU A 108 22.84 6.14 -3.01
N SER A 109 22.77 6.06 -1.67
CA SER A 109 21.55 6.32 -0.91
C SER A 109 21.02 7.74 -1.16
N ASN A 110 21.87 8.75 -1.10
CA ASN A 110 21.50 10.15 -1.38
C ASN A 110 21.04 10.36 -2.82
N ALA A 111 21.62 9.63 -3.79
CA ALA A 111 21.20 9.70 -5.18
C ALA A 111 19.85 9.02 -5.44
N LEU A 112 19.43 8.11 -4.56
CA LEU A 112 18.14 7.41 -4.63
C LEU A 112 17.02 8.15 -3.90
N TYR A 113 17.34 8.88 -2.83
CA TYR A 113 16.39 9.70 -2.09
C TYR A 113 15.70 10.71 -3.02
N ASP A 114 14.35 10.67 -3.08
CA ASP A 114 13.53 11.49 -3.98
C ASP A 114 13.98 11.44 -5.47
N ASN A 115 14.44 10.28 -5.96
CA ASN A 115 14.92 10.16 -7.33
C ASN A 115 13.78 10.28 -8.36
N ALA A 116 13.58 11.49 -8.86
CA ALA A 116 12.53 11.82 -9.83
C ALA A 116 12.63 11.04 -11.16
N THR A 117 13.84 10.60 -11.56
CA THR A 117 14.04 9.91 -12.84
C THR A 117 13.55 8.47 -12.76
N LEU A 118 13.92 7.75 -11.70
CA LEU A 118 13.42 6.40 -11.45
C LEU A 118 11.92 6.41 -11.17
N LEU A 119 11.43 7.39 -10.42
CA LEU A 119 10.00 7.56 -10.17
C LEU A 119 9.20 7.74 -11.47
N ALA A 120 9.66 8.61 -12.37
CA ALA A 120 9.00 8.83 -13.66
C ALA A 120 9.01 7.59 -14.55
N ASP A 121 10.12 6.84 -14.59
CA ASP A 121 10.20 5.57 -15.33
C ASP A 121 9.30 4.50 -14.70
N ALA A 122 9.28 4.39 -13.37
CA ALA A 122 8.44 3.44 -12.63
C ALA A 122 6.95 3.69 -12.92
N ARG A 123 6.53 4.96 -12.86
CA ARG A 123 5.17 5.36 -13.22
C ARG A 123 4.84 5.00 -14.68
N THR A 124 5.74 5.29 -15.61
CA THR A 124 5.55 4.97 -17.04
C THR A 124 5.39 3.45 -17.24
N ARG A 125 6.15 2.63 -16.50
CA ARG A 125 6.04 1.16 -16.55
C ARG A 125 4.72 0.68 -15.96
N ALA A 126 4.32 1.24 -14.81
CA ALA A 126 3.04 0.95 -14.16
C ALA A 126 1.86 1.27 -15.09
N GLU A 127 1.88 2.43 -15.77
CA GLU A 127 0.89 2.84 -16.77
C GLU A 127 0.80 1.84 -17.95
N ARG A 128 1.96 1.46 -18.52
CA ARG A 128 2.01 0.47 -19.61
C ARG A 128 1.52 -0.90 -19.19
N LEU A 129 1.86 -1.32 -17.97
CA LEU A 129 1.39 -2.59 -17.42
C LEU A 129 -0.12 -2.56 -17.26
N ALA A 130 -0.67 -1.51 -16.64
CA ALA A 130 -2.11 -1.32 -16.47
C ALA A 130 -2.87 -1.33 -17.81
N GLN A 131 -2.33 -0.69 -18.85
CA GLN A 131 -2.89 -0.74 -20.21
C GLN A 131 -2.88 -2.16 -20.78
N THR A 132 -1.79 -2.91 -20.54
CA THR A 132 -1.64 -4.29 -21.03
C THR A 132 -2.64 -5.24 -20.36
N ILE A 133 -2.81 -5.13 -19.04
CA ILE A 133 -3.70 -5.99 -18.25
C ILE A 133 -5.08 -5.39 -18.00
N ALA A 134 -5.53 -4.43 -18.83
CA ALA A 134 -6.74 -3.65 -18.58
C ALA A 134 -8.00 -4.49 -18.30
N SER A 135 -8.16 -5.66 -18.93
CA SER A 135 -9.29 -6.57 -18.69
C SER A 135 -9.22 -7.32 -17.35
N ALA A 136 -8.05 -7.35 -16.69
CA ALA A 136 -7.86 -7.92 -15.36
C ALA A 136 -8.11 -6.90 -14.24
N LEU A 137 -8.15 -5.60 -14.55
CA LEU A 137 -8.32 -4.53 -13.57
C LEU A 137 -9.79 -4.28 -13.24
N LYS A 138 -10.12 -4.25 -11.95
CA LYS A 138 -11.44 -3.83 -11.46
C LYS A 138 -11.38 -2.39 -11.02
N ARG A 139 -12.13 -1.51 -11.69
CA ARG A 139 -12.12 -0.05 -11.46
C ARG A 139 -10.71 0.53 -11.55
N PRO A 140 -10.11 0.49 -12.76
CA PRO A 140 -8.76 0.99 -12.97
C PRO A 140 -8.69 2.48 -12.63
N HIS A 141 -7.63 2.85 -11.93
CA HIS A 141 -7.28 4.23 -11.63
C HIS A 141 -5.78 4.26 -11.31
N LEU A 142 -5.09 5.33 -11.69
CA LEU A 142 -3.68 5.46 -11.33
C LEU A 142 -3.54 6.56 -10.30
N SER A 143 -3.34 6.17 -9.05
CA SER A 143 -3.14 7.11 -7.97
C SER A 143 -1.91 8.01 -8.24
N PRO A 144 -1.96 9.30 -7.89
CA PRO A 144 -0.75 10.14 -7.85
C PRO A 144 0.17 9.79 -6.68
N LEU A 145 -0.37 9.12 -5.64
CA LEU A 145 0.39 8.66 -4.49
C LEU A 145 1.37 7.55 -4.91
N VAL A 146 2.56 7.58 -4.31
CA VAL A 146 3.63 6.61 -4.49
C VAL A 146 4.33 6.42 -3.15
N GLU A 147 4.74 5.19 -2.86
CA GLU A 147 5.71 4.90 -1.79
C GLU A 147 6.97 4.34 -2.41
N ASP A 148 8.11 4.95 -2.09
CA ASP A 148 9.43 4.46 -2.44
C ASP A 148 10.15 3.89 -1.22
N TYR A 149 10.96 2.85 -1.45
CA TYR A 149 11.73 2.20 -0.41
C TYR A 149 13.02 1.62 -0.97
N VAL A 150 14.10 1.70 -0.19
CA VAL A 150 15.41 1.22 -0.63
C VAL A 150 15.89 0.06 0.22
N ILE A 151 16.23 -1.07 -0.40
CA ILE A 151 16.77 -2.25 0.28
C ILE A 151 18.21 -2.48 -0.16
N PHE A 152 19.15 -2.34 0.76
CA PHE A 152 20.56 -2.66 0.56
C PHE A 152 20.82 -4.11 0.97
N HIS A 153 21.03 -5.01 0.01
CA HIS A 153 21.50 -6.36 0.28
C HIS A 153 23.03 -6.42 0.20
N PHE A 154 23.68 -6.81 1.29
CA PHE A 154 25.13 -6.92 1.42
C PHE A 154 25.57 -8.39 1.35
N GLU A 155 26.45 -8.69 0.41
CA GLU A 155 27.12 -9.98 0.30
C GLU A 155 28.38 -9.96 1.17
N LEU A 156 28.28 -10.48 2.40
CA LEU A 156 29.46 -10.67 3.23
C LEU A 156 30.21 -11.95 2.81
N PRO A 157 31.56 -11.94 2.84
CA PRO A 157 32.35 -13.16 2.66
C PRO A 157 31.89 -14.21 3.69
N ALA A 158 31.69 -15.45 3.26
CA ALA A 158 31.26 -16.52 4.15
C ALA A 158 32.27 -16.66 5.31
N ALA A 159 31.82 -16.36 6.53
CA ALA A 159 32.61 -16.64 7.72
C ALA A 159 32.79 -18.16 7.83
N ASN A 160 34.03 -18.64 7.89
CA ASN A 160 34.29 -20.04 8.17
C ASN A 160 33.76 -20.36 9.57
N VAL A 161 32.67 -21.14 9.63
CA VAL A 161 31.92 -21.52 10.85
C VAL A 161 32.80 -22.21 11.92
N ALA A 162 34.01 -22.66 11.55
CA ALA A 162 34.97 -23.27 12.46
C ALA A 162 35.66 -22.27 13.42
N GLU A 163 35.60 -20.96 13.15
CA GLU A 163 36.15 -19.91 14.01
C GLU A 163 35.02 -18.98 14.47
N ALA A 164 34.28 -19.44 15.48
CA ALA A 164 33.20 -18.71 16.15
C ALA A 164 33.65 -17.45 16.92
N ASP A 165 34.88 -16.96 16.67
CA ASP A 165 35.47 -15.72 17.19
C ASP A 165 35.71 -14.67 16.09
N SER A 166 35.25 -14.91 14.86
CA SER A 166 35.63 -14.06 13.73
C SER A 166 34.85 -12.74 13.68
N HIS A 167 35.58 -11.63 13.66
CA HIS A 167 35.15 -10.24 13.41
C HIS A 167 34.30 -10.01 12.13
N HIS A 168 33.92 -11.07 11.42
CA HIS A 168 33.26 -11.05 10.11
C HIS A 168 31.79 -11.51 10.15
N SER A 169 31.18 -11.64 11.33
CA SER A 169 29.74 -11.91 11.42
C SER A 169 28.92 -10.68 10.96
N PRO A 170 27.69 -10.87 10.43
CA PRO A 170 26.79 -9.75 10.15
C PRO A 170 26.57 -8.84 11.36
N SER A 171 26.47 -9.46 12.53
CA SER A 171 26.30 -8.76 13.80
C SER A 171 27.47 -7.84 14.14
N SER A 172 28.71 -8.33 14.04
CA SER A 172 29.91 -7.53 14.30
C SER A 172 30.11 -6.44 13.24
N PHE A 173 29.81 -6.73 11.97
CA PHE A 173 29.85 -5.76 10.89
C PHE A 173 28.90 -4.57 11.14
N ILE A 174 27.68 -4.85 11.60
CA ILE A 174 26.71 -3.80 11.95
C ILE A 174 27.25 -2.93 13.08
N GLU A 175 27.80 -3.52 14.14
CA GLU A 175 28.34 -2.76 15.28
C GLU A 175 29.53 -1.89 14.87
N GLU A 176 30.43 -2.42 14.04
CA GLU A 176 31.62 -1.70 13.58
C GLU A 176 31.25 -0.49 12.71
N HIS A 177 30.24 -0.62 11.85
CA HIS A 177 29.86 0.41 10.87
C HIS A 177 28.58 1.17 11.23
N ARG A 178 28.09 1.03 12.46
CA ARG A 178 26.75 1.48 12.89
C ARG A 178 26.40 2.91 12.49
N ALA A 179 27.32 3.85 12.68
CA ALA A 179 27.11 5.26 12.33
C ALA A 179 26.93 5.48 10.81
N LEU A 180 27.74 4.82 10.00
CA LEU A 180 27.69 4.92 8.54
C LEU A 180 26.46 4.18 7.99
N LEU A 181 26.10 3.02 8.56
CA LEU A 181 24.87 2.32 8.18
C LEU A 181 23.63 3.15 8.51
N ALA A 182 23.61 3.86 9.63
CA ALA A 182 22.54 4.80 9.97
C ALA A 182 22.42 5.95 8.95
N GLN A 183 23.55 6.52 8.52
CA GLN A 183 23.58 7.53 7.47
C GLN A 183 23.07 6.98 6.13
N ILE A 184 23.49 5.78 5.74
CA ILE A 184 23.04 5.11 4.51
C ILE A 184 21.53 4.85 4.58
N LEU A 185 21.01 4.30 5.68
CA LEU A 185 19.57 4.02 5.84
C LEU A 185 18.71 5.27 5.68
N ARG A 186 19.17 6.42 6.19
CA ARG A 186 18.42 7.67 6.23
C ARG A 186 18.77 8.68 5.13
N ALA A 187 19.69 8.32 4.23
CA ALA A 187 20.23 9.21 3.21
C ALA A 187 20.73 10.56 3.78
N GLU A 188 21.38 10.52 4.95
CA GLU A 188 21.85 11.73 5.65
C GLU A 188 23.36 11.86 5.58
N SER A 189 23.83 12.95 4.96
CA SER A 189 25.27 13.21 4.80
C SER A 189 25.90 13.82 6.06
N GLY A 190 25.10 14.50 6.87
CA GLY A 190 25.53 15.10 8.13
C GLY A 190 25.91 14.05 9.17
N GLN A 191 26.74 14.45 10.13
CA GLN A 191 27.05 13.60 11.27
C GLN A 191 25.80 13.44 12.15
N LEU A 192 25.33 12.19 12.28
CA LEU A 192 24.20 11.85 13.13
C LEU A 192 24.59 11.91 14.61
N SER A 193 23.64 12.31 15.45
CA SER A 193 23.82 12.24 16.90
C SER A 193 23.86 10.77 17.37
N PRO A 194 24.44 10.46 18.53
CA PRO A 194 24.40 9.10 19.09
C PRO A 194 22.96 8.56 19.20
N GLN A 195 22.00 9.42 19.58
CA GLN A 195 20.59 9.05 19.66
C GLN A 195 20.00 8.70 18.29
N GLU A 196 20.33 9.47 17.24
CA GLU A 196 19.85 9.18 15.89
C GLU A 196 20.47 7.89 15.33
N ILE A 197 21.74 7.63 15.64
CA ILE A 197 22.39 6.36 15.27
C ILE A 197 21.72 5.19 16.00
N ASP A 198 21.43 5.37 17.29
CA ASP A 198 20.72 4.39 18.10
C ASP A 198 19.34 4.09 17.52
N GLU A 199 18.59 5.14 17.22
CA GLU A 199 17.25 5.03 16.68
C GLU A 199 17.25 4.43 15.28
N ALA A 200 18.13 4.83 14.36
CA ALA A 200 18.18 4.28 13.01
C ALA A 200 18.43 2.77 13.01
N THR A 201 19.32 2.32 13.91
CA THR A 201 19.77 0.93 13.96
C THR A 201 19.01 0.06 14.97
N ALA A 202 18.03 0.63 15.70
CA ALA A 202 17.29 -0.05 16.77
C ALA A 202 16.49 -1.27 16.29
N SER A 203 15.87 -1.19 15.11
CA SER A 203 15.08 -2.29 14.52
C SER A 203 15.96 -3.27 13.77
N ARG A 204 16.91 -3.86 14.51
CA ARG A 204 17.78 -4.94 14.06
C ARG A 204 17.20 -6.30 14.45
N THR A 205 17.31 -7.27 13.56
CA THR A 205 16.94 -8.67 13.84
C THR A 205 17.89 -9.64 13.15
N SER A 206 18.05 -10.83 13.73
CA SER A 206 18.85 -11.94 13.20
C SER A 206 18.15 -13.25 13.56
N TYR A 207 18.08 -14.21 12.65
CA TYR A 207 17.60 -15.56 12.94
C TYR A 207 18.72 -16.47 13.47
N GLY A 208 19.88 -16.40 12.84
CA GLY A 208 21.08 -17.17 13.13
C GLY A 208 22.35 -16.30 13.15
N PRO A 209 23.53 -16.93 13.21
CA PRO A 209 24.80 -16.22 13.29
C PRO A 209 25.26 -15.64 11.94
N THR A 210 24.63 -16.03 10.84
CA THR A 210 25.02 -15.70 9.47
C THR A 210 24.09 -14.71 8.77
N ASP A 211 23.04 -14.26 9.44
CA ASP A 211 22.08 -13.30 8.91
C ASP A 211 21.84 -12.13 9.87
N ALA A 212 21.56 -10.97 9.30
CA ALA A 212 21.03 -9.82 10.02
C ALA A 212 20.23 -8.91 9.08
N ALA A 213 19.21 -8.26 9.62
CA ALA A 213 18.48 -7.20 8.95
C ALA A 213 18.40 -5.98 9.87
N ILE A 214 18.53 -4.78 9.29
CA ILE A 214 18.19 -3.51 9.94
C ILE A 214 17.10 -2.87 9.10
N VAL A 215 15.99 -2.49 9.74
CA VAL A 215 14.87 -1.86 9.06
C VAL A 215 14.68 -0.45 9.61
N ASP A 216 14.59 0.55 8.74
CA ASP A 216 14.26 1.94 9.05
C ASP A 216 13.15 2.44 8.10
N TRP A 217 12.67 3.66 8.30
CA TRP A 217 11.56 4.26 7.56
C TRP A 217 11.89 4.53 6.08
N ASN A 218 13.14 4.89 5.78
CA ASN A 218 13.58 5.22 4.41
C ASN A 218 14.19 4.01 3.67
N GLY A 219 14.58 2.97 4.38
CA GLY A 219 15.17 1.79 3.77
C GLY A 219 15.55 0.71 4.77
N ALA A 220 16.09 -0.38 4.23
CA ALA A 220 16.56 -1.52 5.00
C ALA A 220 17.94 -1.98 4.53
N ILE A 221 18.68 -2.61 5.43
CA ILE A 221 19.92 -3.33 5.13
C ILE A 221 19.70 -4.80 5.45
N LEU A 222 19.98 -5.67 4.48
CA LEU A 222 19.93 -7.12 4.60
C LEU A 222 21.34 -7.68 4.45
N LEU A 223 21.83 -8.38 5.45
CA LEU A 223 23.04 -9.17 5.41
C LEU A 223 22.62 -10.63 5.52
N ASP A 224 22.13 -11.20 4.43
CA ASP A 224 21.53 -12.54 4.40
C ASP A 224 22.02 -13.28 3.14
N PRO A 225 22.52 -14.53 3.25
CA PRO A 225 22.85 -15.35 2.08
C PRO A 225 21.65 -15.62 1.15
N ASP A 226 20.42 -15.63 1.68
CA ASP A 226 19.18 -15.82 0.92
C ASP A 226 18.14 -14.75 1.29
N PRO A 227 18.30 -13.51 0.79
CA PRO A 227 17.49 -12.37 1.23
C PRO A 227 16.06 -12.38 0.67
N GLN A 228 15.67 -13.37 -0.14
CA GLN A 228 14.44 -13.32 -0.96
C GLN A 228 13.18 -13.20 -0.11
N ASP A 229 13.08 -13.98 0.97
CA ASP A 229 11.95 -13.91 1.91
C ASP A 229 11.88 -12.53 2.58
N ALA A 230 13.00 -12.05 3.14
CA ALA A 230 13.06 -10.75 3.82
C ALA A 230 12.78 -9.57 2.88
N HIS A 231 13.35 -9.58 1.66
CA HIS A 231 13.11 -8.57 0.63
C HIS A 231 11.61 -8.48 0.31
N MET A 232 10.95 -9.62 0.10
CA MET A 232 9.53 -9.64 -0.21
C MET A 232 8.65 -9.15 0.96
N ALA A 233 9.02 -9.44 2.21
CA ALA A 233 8.29 -8.89 3.36
C ALA A 233 8.44 -7.35 3.45
N LEU A 234 9.62 -6.82 3.13
CA LEU A 234 9.86 -5.38 3.07
C LEU A 234 9.12 -4.72 1.89
N GLU A 235 9.18 -5.33 0.71
CA GLU A 235 8.43 -4.92 -0.48
C GLU A 235 6.92 -4.87 -0.19
N PHE A 236 6.41 -5.91 0.49
CA PHE A 236 5.01 -5.97 0.88
C PHE A 236 4.65 -4.88 1.90
N ALA A 237 5.46 -4.65 2.94
CA ALA A 237 5.20 -3.60 3.92
C ALA A 237 5.16 -2.20 3.28
N ASN A 238 6.00 -1.94 2.27
CA ASN A 238 5.97 -0.69 1.52
C ASN A 238 4.68 -0.54 0.67
N VAL A 239 4.26 -1.62 0.03
CA VAL A 239 2.99 -1.65 -0.72
C VAL A 239 1.79 -1.49 0.21
N GLU A 240 1.83 -2.09 1.39
CA GLU A 240 0.79 -1.93 2.41
C GLU A 240 0.70 -0.48 2.89
N LEU A 241 1.83 0.19 3.12
CA LEU A 241 1.83 1.62 3.46
C LEU A 241 1.11 2.47 2.38
N LEU A 242 1.37 2.19 1.09
CA LEU A 242 0.71 2.87 -0.02
C LEU A 242 -0.81 2.71 0.06
N GLU A 243 -1.27 1.47 0.20
CA GLU A 243 -2.70 1.16 0.25
C GLU A 243 -3.38 1.80 1.45
N MET A 244 -2.73 1.79 2.61
CA MET A 244 -3.24 2.39 3.83
C MET A 244 -3.38 3.90 3.69
N ARG A 245 -2.38 4.58 3.09
CA ARG A 245 -2.45 6.02 2.80
C ARG A 245 -3.53 6.34 1.77
N HIS A 246 -3.63 5.56 0.70
CA HIS A 246 -4.69 5.73 -0.30
C HIS A 246 -6.10 5.55 0.30
N LEU A 247 -6.26 4.53 1.15
CA LEU A 247 -7.52 4.27 1.84
C LEU A 247 -7.87 5.39 2.83
N ASP A 248 -6.88 5.92 3.55
CA ASP A 248 -7.05 7.04 4.48
C ASP A 248 -7.55 8.31 3.77
N ASP A 249 -6.95 8.66 2.63
CA ASP A 249 -7.37 9.77 1.76
C ASP A 249 -8.81 9.58 1.24
N ARG A 250 -9.14 8.35 0.82
CA ARG A 250 -10.50 8.01 0.35
C ARG A 250 -11.54 8.11 1.45
N LEU A 251 -11.19 7.70 2.67
CA LEU A 251 -12.08 7.78 3.81
C LEU A 251 -12.29 9.23 4.26
N ASP A 252 -11.27 10.09 4.17
CA ASP A 252 -11.45 11.53 4.41
C ASP A 252 -12.41 12.15 3.41
N ALA A 253 -12.24 11.87 2.11
CA ALA A 253 -13.17 12.35 1.09
C ALA A 253 -14.60 11.83 1.31
N ALA A 254 -14.75 10.58 1.76
CA ALA A 254 -16.06 9.99 2.07
C ALA A 254 -16.71 10.61 3.32
N LEU A 255 -15.92 10.92 4.35
CA LEU A 255 -16.38 11.62 5.55
C LEU A 255 -16.85 13.03 5.22
N ASP A 256 -16.07 13.78 4.44
CA ASP A 256 -16.44 15.11 3.96
C ASP A 256 -17.77 15.08 3.18
N GLU A 257 -17.93 14.12 2.26
CA GLU A 257 -19.19 13.93 1.52
C GLU A 257 -20.36 13.60 2.46
N ALA A 258 -20.15 12.75 3.47
CA ALA A 258 -21.18 12.39 4.43
C ALA A 258 -21.59 13.56 5.34
N TYR A 259 -20.64 14.40 5.76
CA TYR A 259 -20.91 15.63 6.51
C TYR A 259 -21.70 16.65 5.69
N ASP A 260 -21.34 16.83 4.43
CA ASP A 260 -22.04 17.67 3.47
C ASP A 260 -23.52 17.25 3.30
N VAL A 261 -23.79 15.95 3.27
CA VAL A 261 -25.15 15.39 3.20
C VAL A 261 -25.92 15.67 4.49
N LEU A 262 -25.28 15.47 5.66
CA LEU A 262 -25.87 15.80 6.96
C LEU A 262 -26.26 17.29 7.06
N GLU A 263 -25.40 18.20 6.60
CA GLU A 263 -25.65 19.63 6.67
C GLU A 263 -26.82 20.05 5.76
N ARG A 264 -26.86 19.52 4.53
CA ARG A 264 -27.98 19.77 3.59
C ARG A 264 -29.31 19.29 4.17
N ASP A 265 -29.33 18.13 4.82
CA ASP A 265 -30.53 17.60 5.46
C ASP A 265 -31.00 18.46 6.64
N ALA A 266 -30.08 18.95 7.47
CA ALA A 266 -30.39 19.84 8.57
C ALA A 266 -31.01 21.16 8.08
N ARG A 267 -30.39 21.80 7.06
CA ARG A 267 -30.89 23.06 6.48
C ARG A 267 -32.24 22.90 5.77
N ALA A 268 -32.49 21.75 5.13
CA ALA A 268 -33.79 21.45 4.51
C ALA A 268 -34.93 21.33 5.55
N THR A 269 -34.59 20.98 6.79
CA THR A 269 -35.54 20.85 7.90
C THR A 269 -35.86 22.21 8.53
N ASP A 270 -34.89 23.14 8.59
CA ASP A 270 -35.09 24.51 9.09
C ASP A 270 -35.84 25.43 8.11
N SER A 271 -35.69 25.22 6.80
CA SER A 271 -36.44 25.99 5.81
C SER A 271 -37.87 25.48 5.72
N THR A 272 -38.77 26.11 6.46
CA THR A 272 -40.22 25.94 6.32
C THR A 272 -40.67 26.24 4.88
N ARG A 273 -40.72 25.22 4.02
CA ARG A 273 -41.60 25.15 2.85
C ARG A 273 -41.66 23.72 2.32
N TRP A 274 -42.80 23.09 2.60
CA TRP A 274 -43.35 21.94 1.90
C TRP A 274 -42.84 21.79 0.46
N ARG A 275 -41.83 20.94 0.27
CA ARG A 275 -41.57 20.29 -1.02
C ARG A 275 -41.51 18.79 -0.77
N PRO A 276 -42.62 18.05 -0.96
CA PRO A 276 -42.64 16.58 -0.86
C PRO A 276 -41.84 15.88 -1.98
N PHE A 277 -41.14 16.64 -2.83
CA PHE A 277 -40.38 16.18 -4.00
C PHE A 277 -38.89 16.60 -3.94
N SER A 278 -38.32 16.77 -2.74
CA SER A 278 -36.87 16.88 -2.59
C SER A 278 -36.18 15.69 -3.25
N ARG A 279 -35.08 15.94 -3.97
CA ARG A 279 -34.28 14.92 -4.67
C ARG A 279 -34.01 13.72 -3.75
N PRO A 280 -33.95 12.48 -4.28
CA PRO A 280 -33.88 11.31 -3.44
C PRO A 280 -32.59 11.31 -2.61
N PHE A 281 -32.69 11.75 -1.36
CA PHE A 281 -31.72 11.58 -0.26
C PHE A 281 -31.17 10.14 -0.19
N THR A 282 -31.96 9.17 -0.68
CA THR A 282 -31.57 7.78 -0.88
C THR A 282 -30.40 7.56 -1.84
N ALA A 283 -30.09 8.50 -2.74
CA ALA A 283 -28.98 8.40 -3.68
C ALA A 283 -27.65 8.74 -2.99
N ASP A 284 -27.63 9.82 -2.22
CA ASP A 284 -26.47 10.25 -1.44
C ASP A 284 -26.14 9.23 -0.34
N LEU A 285 -27.16 8.71 0.35
CA LEU A 285 -27.03 7.60 1.30
C LEU A 285 -26.44 6.32 0.66
N ARG A 286 -26.91 5.97 -0.54
CA ARG A 286 -26.38 4.81 -1.28
C ARG A 286 -24.91 4.99 -1.66
N ARG A 287 -24.52 6.22 -2.02
CA ARG A 287 -23.13 6.55 -2.36
C ARG A 287 -22.21 6.46 -1.16
N VAL A 288 -22.59 7.03 -0.01
CA VAL A 288 -21.82 6.92 1.24
C VAL A 288 -21.69 5.46 1.68
N SER A 289 -22.77 4.68 1.62
CA SER A 289 -22.74 3.24 1.94
C SER A 289 -21.83 2.46 0.98
N GLN A 290 -21.86 2.77 -0.31
CA GLN A 290 -21.00 2.12 -1.30
C GLN A 290 -19.52 2.41 -1.03
N LEU A 291 -19.17 3.68 -0.73
CA LEU A 291 -17.80 4.06 -0.38
C LEU A 291 -17.32 3.34 0.88
N GLN A 292 -18.15 3.30 1.92
CA GLN A 292 -17.85 2.58 3.17
C GLN A 292 -17.58 1.08 2.91
N MET A 293 -18.47 0.40 2.18
CA MET A 293 -18.32 -1.02 1.88
C MET A 293 -17.06 -1.31 1.07
N GLU A 294 -16.75 -0.47 0.08
CA GLU A 294 -15.56 -0.64 -0.75
C GLU A 294 -14.27 -0.40 0.05
N SER A 295 -14.25 0.64 0.87
CA SER A 295 -13.14 0.93 1.77
C SER A 295 -12.90 -0.19 2.77
N ALA A 296 -13.97 -0.77 3.34
CA ALA A 296 -13.87 -1.92 4.23
C ALA A 296 -13.36 -3.19 3.52
N LEU A 297 -13.82 -3.45 2.29
CA LEU A 297 -13.33 -4.58 1.48
C LEU A 297 -11.85 -4.43 1.11
N LEU A 298 -11.40 -3.22 0.77
CA LEU A 298 -9.99 -2.95 0.49
C LEU A 298 -9.14 -3.17 1.75
N PHE A 299 -9.57 -2.60 2.88
CA PHE A 299 -8.92 -2.78 4.17
C PHE A 299 -8.79 -4.27 4.55
N GLU A 300 -9.86 -5.05 4.34
CA GLU A 300 -9.84 -6.49 4.60
C GLU A 300 -8.90 -7.23 3.63
N GLY A 301 -8.86 -6.82 2.35
CA GLY A 301 -7.95 -7.38 1.34
C GLY A 301 -6.48 -7.21 1.73
N VAL A 302 -6.09 -5.98 2.09
CA VAL A 302 -4.73 -5.64 2.55
C VAL A 302 -4.38 -6.46 3.79
N ASN A 303 -5.26 -6.49 4.81
CA ASN A 303 -5.01 -7.20 6.05
C ASN A 303 -5.04 -8.74 5.92
N ASN A 304 -5.79 -9.29 4.96
CA ASN A 304 -5.84 -10.74 4.73
C ASN A 304 -4.56 -11.28 4.11
N ALA A 305 -3.82 -10.48 3.32
CA ALA A 305 -2.53 -10.86 2.77
C ALA A 305 -1.48 -11.15 3.88
N ILE A 306 -1.61 -10.50 5.04
CA ILE A 306 -0.68 -10.59 6.19
C ILE A 306 -0.82 -11.90 6.98
N LYS A 307 -2.01 -12.54 6.97
CA LYS A 307 -2.34 -13.68 7.86
C LYS A 307 -1.51 -14.95 7.62
N LEU A 308 -0.55 -14.94 6.69
CA LEU A 308 0.16 -16.11 6.17
C LEU A 308 1.69 -16.03 6.28
N LEU A 309 2.19 -15.31 7.30
CA LEU A 309 3.58 -15.39 7.74
C LEU A 309 3.82 -16.76 8.41
N GLY A 310 4.41 -17.71 7.69
CA GLY A 310 4.63 -19.08 8.17
C GLY A 310 5.90 -19.26 9.01
N ASP A 311 6.83 -18.30 8.96
CA ASP A 311 8.11 -18.33 9.68
C ASP A 311 8.21 -17.21 10.73
N GLN A 312 8.75 -17.56 11.91
CA GLN A 312 8.98 -16.64 13.01
C GLN A 312 9.99 -15.53 12.66
N TYR A 313 11.00 -15.80 11.83
CA TYR A 313 11.97 -14.77 11.37
C TYR A 313 11.29 -13.74 10.49
N LEU A 314 10.56 -14.20 9.48
CA LEU A 314 9.88 -13.33 8.53
C LEU A 314 8.82 -12.46 9.21
N ALA A 315 8.11 -13.03 10.19
CA ALA A 315 7.19 -12.29 11.03
C ALA A 315 7.88 -11.19 11.88
N ARG A 316 9.15 -11.36 12.26
CA ARG A 316 9.92 -10.32 12.95
C ARG A 316 10.36 -9.23 11.99
N VAL A 317 10.91 -9.58 10.83
CA VAL A 317 11.30 -8.60 9.79
C VAL A 317 10.11 -7.73 9.41
N TYR A 318 8.98 -8.37 9.09
CA TYR A 318 7.73 -7.65 8.79
C TYR A 318 7.28 -6.75 9.94
N ARG A 319 7.31 -7.24 11.20
CA ARG A 319 6.91 -6.43 12.35
C ARG A 319 7.80 -5.20 12.54
N HIS A 320 9.11 -5.33 12.31
CA HIS A 320 10.02 -4.19 12.35
C HIS A 320 9.70 -3.19 11.23
N ALA A 321 9.43 -3.66 10.02
CA ALA A 321 8.98 -2.80 8.93
C ALA A 321 7.67 -2.08 9.25
N ALA A 322 6.65 -2.82 9.69
CA ALA A 322 5.35 -2.27 10.06
C ALA A 322 5.44 -1.20 11.15
N GLN A 323 6.29 -1.41 12.16
CA GLN A 323 6.53 -0.42 13.22
C GLN A 323 7.23 0.83 12.69
N ARG A 324 8.24 0.68 11.82
CA ARG A 324 8.99 1.82 11.24
C ARG A 324 8.18 2.62 10.24
N LEU A 325 7.28 1.96 9.53
CA LEU A 325 6.36 2.57 8.57
C LEU A 325 5.06 3.03 9.23
N HIS A 326 4.93 2.91 10.57
CA HIS A 326 3.76 3.31 11.34
C HIS A 326 2.44 2.68 10.88
N LEU A 327 2.48 1.45 10.34
CA LEU A 327 1.29 0.75 9.86
C LEU A 327 0.22 0.56 10.97
N PRO A 328 0.56 0.24 12.23
CA PRO A 328 -0.44 0.14 13.30
C PRO A 328 -1.20 1.45 13.57
N GLU A 329 -0.54 2.60 13.44
CA GLU A 329 -1.16 3.91 13.59
C GLU A 329 -2.12 4.22 12.43
N TRP A 330 -1.74 3.86 11.21
CA TRP A 330 -2.63 3.94 10.04
C TRP A 330 -3.85 3.03 10.20
N ASP A 331 -3.66 1.78 10.62
CA ASP A 331 -4.75 0.84 10.94
C ASP A 331 -5.76 1.44 11.92
N ALA A 332 -5.26 1.98 13.04
CA ALA A 332 -6.11 2.59 14.06
C ALA A 332 -6.85 3.83 13.54
N SER A 333 -6.21 4.64 12.71
CA SER A 333 -6.83 5.82 12.07
C SER A 333 -7.96 5.40 11.13
N ILE A 334 -7.70 4.45 10.24
CA ILE A 334 -8.65 3.95 9.24
C ILE A 334 -9.86 3.30 9.90
N LEU A 335 -9.65 2.44 10.91
CA LEU A 335 -10.75 1.82 11.66
C LEU A 335 -11.65 2.86 12.33
N ARG A 336 -11.06 3.92 12.90
CA ARG A 336 -11.81 5.03 13.50
C ARG A 336 -12.61 5.81 12.45
N LYS A 337 -12.03 6.06 11.26
CA LYS A 337 -12.73 6.72 10.14
C LYS A 337 -13.90 5.87 9.62
N LEU A 338 -13.69 4.57 9.43
CA LEU A 338 -14.75 3.62 9.04
C LEU A 338 -15.90 3.60 10.06
N ALA A 339 -15.60 3.51 11.35
CA ALA A 339 -16.61 3.53 12.41
C ALA A 339 -17.37 4.87 12.47
N THR A 340 -16.69 5.98 12.18
CA THR A 340 -17.32 7.31 12.10
C THR A 340 -18.28 7.40 10.92
N LEU A 341 -17.86 6.88 9.75
CA LEU A 341 -18.68 6.84 8.55
C LEU A 341 -19.93 5.96 8.75
N GLU A 342 -19.77 4.81 9.41
CA GLU A 342 -20.87 3.93 9.81
C GLU A 342 -21.88 4.67 10.72
N SER A 343 -21.40 5.35 11.76
CA SER A 343 -22.26 6.12 12.66
C SER A 343 -23.03 7.25 11.95
N ILE A 344 -22.40 7.91 10.98
CA ILE A 344 -23.07 8.92 10.16
C ILE A 344 -24.16 8.28 9.30
N TYR A 345 -23.85 7.14 8.66
CA TYR A 345 -24.81 6.40 7.85
C TYR A 345 -26.02 5.93 8.67
N GLU A 346 -25.80 5.34 9.85
CA GLU A 346 -26.88 4.92 10.75
C GLU A 346 -27.80 6.09 11.10
N LYS A 347 -27.23 7.23 11.50
CA LYS A 347 -28.01 8.45 11.83
C LYS A 347 -28.82 8.97 10.64
N LEU A 348 -28.24 8.96 9.43
CA LEU A 348 -28.94 9.38 8.21
C LEU A 348 -30.07 8.39 7.85
N SER A 349 -29.83 7.09 8.02
CA SER A 349 -30.81 6.03 7.76
C SER A 349 -31.99 6.07 8.74
N ASP A 350 -31.73 6.25 10.04
CA ASP A 350 -32.76 6.35 11.07
C ASP A 350 -33.70 7.53 10.82
N ARG A 351 -33.15 8.69 10.41
CA ARG A 351 -33.95 9.86 10.03
C ARG A 351 -34.84 9.60 8.82
N GLN A 352 -34.37 8.82 7.84
CA GLN A 352 -35.20 8.43 6.71
C GLN A 352 -36.37 7.53 7.14
N THR A 353 -36.13 6.59 8.05
CA THR A 353 -37.18 5.72 8.61
C THR A 353 -38.21 6.54 9.38
N ASN A 354 -37.76 7.48 10.22
CA ASN A 354 -38.65 8.39 10.95
C ASN A 354 -39.47 9.28 10.02
N ARG A 355 -38.87 9.86 8.97
CA ARG A 355 -39.61 10.66 7.97
C ARG A 355 -40.65 9.83 7.22
N ARG A 356 -40.36 8.57 6.89
CA ARG A 356 -41.35 7.68 6.25
C ARG A 356 -42.53 7.41 7.17
N MET A 357 -42.27 7.16 8.46
CA MET A 357 -43.31 6.99 9.47
C MET A 357 -44.15 8.26 9.64
N GLU A 358 -43.50 9.43 9.71
CA GLU A 358 -44.20 10.72 9.78
C GLU A 358 -45.01 10.99 8.51
N THR A 359 -44.49 10.64 7.33
CA THR A 359 -45.23 10.78 6.06
C THR A 359 -46.46 9.88 6.03
N LEU A 360 -46.36 8.63 6.51
CA LEU A 360 -47.52 7.74 6.66
C LEU A 360 -48.54 8.33 7.64
N GLU A 361 -48.09 8.91 8.74
CA GLU A 361 -48.97 9.60 9.70
C GLU A 361 -49.69 10.79 9.05
N TRP A 362 -48.98 11.64 8.31
CA TRP A 362 -49.58 12.76 7.58
C TRP A 362 -50.55 12.30 6.49
N ILE A 363 -50.25 11.21 5.76
CA ILE A 363 -51.16 10.62 4.78
C ILE A 363 -52.44 10.15 5.48
N ILE A 364 -52.34 9.49 6.63
CA ILE A 364 -53.49 9.05 7.43
C ILE A 364 -54.30 10.25 7.91
N ILE A 365 -53.65 11.28 8.46
CA ILE A 365 -54.30 12.52 8.92
C ILE A 365 -55.03 13.20 7.76
N ALA A 366 -54.40 13.30 6.58
CA ALA A 366 -54.99 13.90 5.39
C ALA A 366 -56.19 13.10 4.87
N LEU A 367 -56.12 11.76 4.87
CA LEU A 367 -57.22 10.88 4.50
C LEU A 367 -58.42 11.05 5.44
N ILE A 368 -58.19 11.08 6.76
CA ILE A 368 -59.23 11.31 7.76
C ILE A 368 -59.87 12.70 7.59
N ALA A 369 -59.05 13.75 7.42
CA ALA A 369 -59.53 15.11 7.22
C ALA A 369 -60.37 15.23 5.95
N PHE A 370 -59.97 14.55 4.87
CA PHE A 370 -60.71 14.50 3.62
C PHE A 370 -62.07 13.79 3.78
N GLU A 371 -62.11 12.65 4.47
CA GLU A 371 -63.35 11.91 4.76
C GLU A 371 -64.33 12.76 5.59
N ILE A 372 -63.84 13.45 6.64
CA ILE A 372 -64.65 14.35 7.46
C ILE A 372 -65.21 15.50 6.61
N ALA A 373 -64.38 16.12 5.77
CA ALA A 373 -64.82 17.21 4.91
C ALA A 373 -65.92 16.79 3.94
N MET A 374 -65.77 15.61 3.31
CA MET A 374 -66.78 15.04 2.43
C MET A 374 -68.09 14.73 3.19
N SER A 375 -68.00 14.12 4.37
CA SER A 375 -69.14 13.84 5.23
C SER A 375 -69.91 15.10 5.61
N VAL A 376 -69.21 16.19 5.94
CA VAL A 376 -69.84 17.49 6.25
C VAL A 376 -70.51 18.11 5.02
N ILE A 377 -69.87 18.04 3.84
CA ILE A 377 -70.44 18.57 2.60
C ILE A 377 -71.73 17.84 2.21
N ASP A 378 -71.76 16.51 2.34
CA ASP A 378 -72.95 15.70 2.05
C ASP A 378 -74.09 16.03 3.02
N ARG A 379 -73.77 16.30 4.29
CA ARG A 379 -74.75 16.66 5.33
C ARG A 379 -75.31 18.07 5.22
N VAL A 380 -74.62 18.97 4.52
CA VAL A 380 -75.08 20.35 4.26
C VAL A 380 -75.88 20.44 2.96
N ARG A 381 -75.73 19.46 2.05
CA ARG A 381 -76.43 19.40 0.77
C ARG A 381 -77.70 18.54 0.78
N GLY A 382 -77.88 17.66 1.77
CA GLY A 382 -79.13 16.94 2.04
C GLY A 382 -79.94 17.65 3.11
#